data_AF-A0A060XX26-F1
#
_entry.id   AF-A0A060XX26-F1
#
_cell.length_a   1.000
_cell.length_b   1.000
_cell.length_c   1.000
_cell.angle_alpha   90.00
_cell.angle_beta   90.00
_cell.angle_gamma   90.00
#
_symmetry.space_group_name_H-M   'P 1'
#
loop_
_entity.id
_entity.type
_entity.pdbx_description
1 polymer ?
#
loop_
_entity_poly.entity_id
_entity_poly.type
_entity_poly.pdbx_seq_one_letter_code
_entity_poly.pdbx_strand_id
1 'polypeptide(L)'
;MSDLCKSFLMTFTVPSEIMLLAYMKGNANLCRAIVRSGARMGLNNNQGINIFNYQVATKQLLFRLLDMLSKEPPWCDGSNCYECAAKFGVTTRKHHCRHCGRLLCHKCSIKEIPIIKFDLNKPVRVCDICFDVLTLGGVS
;
A
#
# COMPACT_ATOMS: atom_id res chain seq x y z
N MET A 1 -8.63 32.42 19.28
CA MET A 1 -8.76 31.05 18.72
C MET A 1 -8.36 31.04 17.23
N SER A 2 -7.50 31.97 16.79
CA SER A 2 -6.03 31.87 16.78
C SER A 2 -5.53 30.71 15.92
N ASP A 3 -5.24 31.04 14.66
CA ASP A 3 -4.12 30.71 13.76
C ASP A 3 -3.22 29.47 13.96
N LEU A 4 -3.31 28.75 15.07
CA LEU A 4 -2.76 27.43 15.29
C LEU A 4 -3.38 26.35 14.39
N CYS A 5 -4.63 26.53 13.95
CA CYS A 5 -5.27 25.58 13.04
C CYS A 5 -4.72 25.69 11.60
N LYS A 6 -4.12 26.83 11.23
CA LYS A 6 -3.46 27.01 9.92
C LYS A 6 -2.00 26.60 9.94
N SER A 7 -1.29 26.81 11.06
CA SER A 7 0.10 26.39 11.20
C SER A 7 0.28 24.88 11.42
N PHE A 8 -0.74 24.17 11.93
CA PHE A 8 -0.69 22.70 12.06
C PHE A 8 -1.11 21.96 10.78
N LEU A 9 -1.74 22.64 9.82
CA LEU A 9 -2.15 22.09 8.52
C LEU A 9 -1.16 22.41 7.38
N MET A 10 -0.08 23.16 7.65
CA MET A 10 0.94 23.57 6.67
C MET A 10 2.35 23.02 6.94
N THR A 11 2.48 21.94 7.72
CA THR A 11 3.67 21.08 7.63
C THR A 11 3.27 19.79 6.92
N PHE A 12 3.85 19.63 5.72
CA PHE A 12 3.74 18.53 4.77
C PHE A 12 3.92 17.13 5.38
N THR A 13 2.98 16.63 6.17
CA THR A 13 2.89 15.18 6.41
C THR A 13 2.25 14.57 5.18
N VAL A 14 3.10 14.02 4.31
CA VAL A 14 2.65 13.26 3.14
C VAL A 14 1.59 12.24 3.59
N PRO A 15 0.50 12.00 2.84
CA PRO A 15 -0.56 11.06 3.25
C PRO A 15 -0.03 9.67 3.66
N SER A 16 1.15 9.31 3.15
CA SER A 16 1.91 8.12 3.51
C SER A 16 2.41 8.08 4.95
N GLU A 17 2.86 9.20 5.49
CA GLU A 17 3.32 9.33 6.88
C GLU A 17 2.16 9.19 7.85
N ILE A 18 1.02 9.82 7.57
CA ILE A 18 -0.18 9.70 8.42
C ILE A 18 -0.65 8.24 8.45
N MET A 19 -0.67 7.57 7.30
CA MET A 19 -1.03 6.15 7.22
C MET A 19 -0.06 5.27 8.02
N LEU A 20 1.25 5.49 7.85
CA LEU A 20 2.27 4.74 8.57
C LEU A 20 2.18 4.96 10.08
N LEU A 21 2.05 6.21 10.55
CA LEU A 21 1.92 6.54 11.96
C LEU A 21 0.66 5.90 12.58
N ALA A 22 -0.49 5.99 11.89
CA ALA A 22 -1.73 5.34 12.33
C ALA A 22 -1.55 3.82 12.46
N TYR A 23 -0.87 3.20 11.49
CA TYR A 23 -0.58 1.77 11.48
C TYR A 23 0.37 1.37 12.62
N MET A 24 1.45 2.12 12.83
CA MET A 24 2.41 1.89 13.91
C MET A 24 1.77 1.96 15.30
N LYS A 25 0.78 2.85 15.48
CA LYS A 25 0.02 2.98 16.73
C LYS A 25 -1.12 1.96 16.86
N GLY A 26 -1.31 1.07 15.88
CA GLY A 26 -2.42 0.12 15.86
C GLY A 26 -3.80 0.79 15.79
N ASN A 27 -3.87 2.06 15.36
CA ASN A 27 -5.12 2.81 15.26
C ASN A 27 -5.91 2.37 14.02
N ALA A 28 -6.54 1.21 14.13
CA ALA A 28 -7.25 0.59 13.02
C ALA A 28 -8.40 1.46 12.48
N ASN A 29 -9.07 2.24 13.33
CA ASN A 29 -10.12 3.17 12.91
C ASN A 29 -9.57 4.24 11.97
N LEU A 30 -8.45 4.86 12.35
CA LEU A 30 -7.81 5.88 11.53
C LEU A 30 -7.25 5.27 10.23
N CYS A 31 -6.58 4.12 10.29
CA CYS A 31 -6.14 3.41 9.08
C CYS A 31 -7.30 3.16 8.10
N ARG A 32 -8.44 2.68 8.60
CA ARG A 32 -9.63 2.43 7.78
C ARG A 32 -10.19 3.71 7.15
N ALA A 33 -10.24 4.79 7.92
CA ALA A 33 -10.69 6.09 7.42
C ALA A 33 -9.78 6.59 6.28
N ILE A 34 -8.46 6.48 6.46
CA ILE A 34 -7.46 6.87 5.46
C ILE A 34 -7.61 6.04 4.18
N VAL A 35 -7.78 4.72 4.29
CA VAL A 35 -8.00 3.83 3.13
C VAL A 35 -9.29 4.19 2.39
N ARG A 36 -10.39 4.46 3.12
CA ARG A 36 -11.67 4.85 2.50
C ARG A 36 -11.59 6.18 1.76
N SER A 37 -10.73 7.09 2.19
CA SER A 37 -10.43 8.34 1.49
C SER A 37 -9.61 8.14 0.20
N GLY A 38 -9.25 6.91 -0.16
CA GLY A 38 -8.51 6.59 -1.39
C GLY A 38 -7.00 6.80 -1.27
N ALA A 39 -6.46 6.74 -0.05
CA ALA A 39 -5.03 6.86 0.16
C ALA A 39 -4.23 5.74 -0.52
N ARG A 40 -3.02 6.07 -0.98
CA ARG A 40 -2.08 5.08 -1.53
C ARG A 40 -1.47 4.26 -0.40
N MET A 41 -1.67 2.95 -0.45
CA MET A 41 -1.25 2.04 0.63
C MET A 41 0.27 1.95 0.80
N GLY A 42 1.04 2.08 -0.28
CA GLY A 42 2.44 1.64 -0.31
C GLY A 42 3.48 2.73 -0.42
N LEU A 43 3.15 3.98 -0.11
CA LEU A 43 4.11 5.07 -0.22
C LEU A 43 5.18 4.96 0.89
N ASN A 44 6.44 5.11 0.49
CA ASN A 44 7.56 5.14 1.42
C ASN A 44 7.71 6.52 2.07
N ASN A 45 8.13 6.55 3.33
CA ASN A 45 8.67 7.75 3.96
C ASN A 45 10.14 7.99 3.52
N ASN A 46 10.78 9.03 4.05
CA ASN A 46 12.19 9.35 3.75
C ASN A 46 13.20 8.25 4.16
N GLN A 47 12.78 7.28 4.98
CA GLN A 47 13.58 6.13 5.40
C GLN A 47 13.28 4.87 4.58
N GLY A 48 12.40 4.94 3.57
CA GLY A 48 11.98 3.78 2.81
C GLY A 48 10.95 2.89 3.52
N ILE A 49 10.37 3.34 4.63
CA ILE A 49 9.43 2.56 5.44
C ILE A 49 7.98 2.86 5.02
N ASN A 50 7.16 1.82 4.99
CA ASN A 50 5.72 1.84 4.72
C ASN A 50 5.02 0.72 5.51
N ILE A 51 3.69 0.65 5.43
CA ILE A 51 2.89 -0.33 6.20
C ILE A 51 3.13 -1.81 5.80
N PHE A 52 3.80 -2.06 4.67
CA PHE A 52 4.12 -3.42 4.21
C PHE A 52 5.45 -3.93 4.75
N ASN A 53 6.44 -3.05 4.95
CA ASN A 53 7.77 -3.42 5.44
C ASN A 53 8.00 -3.04 6.92
N TYR A 54 7.08 -2.29 7.54
CA TYR A 54 7.13 -2.01 8.96
C TYR A 54 6.93 -3.28 9.79
N GLN A 55 7.84 -3.51 10.73
CA GLN A 55 7.83 -4.71 11.57
C GLN A 55 6.72 -4.62 12.62
N VAL A 56 5.85 -5.62 12.62
CA VAL A 56 4.74 -5.76 13.57
C VAL A 56 4.67 -7.22 14.01
N ALA A 57 4.09 -7.46 15.20
CA ALA A 57 3.90 -8.82 15.69
C ALA A 57 3.06 -9.68 14.74
N THR A 58 2.09 -9.06 14.04
CA THR A 58 1.12 -9.78 13.20
C THR A 58 0.68 -8.91 12.00
N LYS A 59 0.45 -9.50 10.82
CA LYS A 59 0.03 -8.79 9.57
C LYS A 59 -1.49 -8.61 9.42
N GLN A 60 -2.27 -8.91 10.45
CA GLN A 60 -3.73 -9.00 10.44
C GLN A 60 -4.35 -7.65 10.04
N LEU A 61 -3.84 -6.54 10.58
CA LEU A 61 -4.33 -5.21 10.23
C LEU A 61 -4.05 -4.89 8.76
N LEU A 62 -2.84 -5.17 8.26
CA LEU A 62 -2.51 -4.97 6.84
C LEU A 62 -3.43 -5.77 5.92
N PHE A 63 -3.66 -7.04 6.23
CA PHE A 63 -4.54 -7.91 5.45
C PHE A 63 -5.97 -7.37 5.40
N ARG A 64 -6.52 -6.96 6.55
CA ARG A 64 -7.86 -6.33 6.62
C ARG A 64 -7.94 -5.04 5.82
N LEU A 65 -6.92 -4.19 5.88
CA LEU A 65 -6.90 -2.93 5.13
C LEU A 65 -6.84 -3.16 3.62
N LEU A 66 -6.07 -4.15 3.17
CA LEU A 66 -5.99 -4.56 1.76
C LEU A 66 -7.30 -5.19 1.28
N ASP A 67 -7.97 -5.96 2.14
CA ASP A 67 -9.25 -6.56 1.79
C ASP A 67 -10.38 -5.51 1.67
N MET A 68 -10.30 -4.43 2.43
CA MET A 68 -11.25 -3.31 2.34
C MET A 68 -11.18 -2.49 1.04
N LEU A 69 -10.15 -2.67 0.21
CA LEU A 69 -10.07 -1.97 -1.07
C LEU A 69 -11.21 -2.42 -1.98
N SER A 70 -11.96 -1.45 -2.53
CA SER A 70 -13.10 -1.66 -3.43
C SER A 70 -12.86 -1.22 -4.87
N LYS A 71 -11.71 -0.61 -5.16
CA LYS A 71 -11.29 -0.20 -6.50
C LYS A 71 -9.77 -0.21 -6.63
N GLU A 72 -9.28 -0.28 -7.86
CA GLU A 72 -7.85 -0.19 -8.13
C GLU A 72 -7.27 1.13 -7.58
N PRO A 73 -6.26 1.06 -6.70
CA PRO A 73 -5.63 2.26 -6.15
C PRO A 73 -4.67 2.90 -7.18
N PRO A 74 -4.40 4.22 -7.06
CA PRO A 74 -3.42 4.88 -7.91
C PRO A 74 -2.04 4.23 -7.79
N TRP A 75 -1.39 4.03 -8.94
CA TRP A 75 -0.05 3.48 -9.00
C TRP A 75 0.98 4.43 -8.37
N CYS A 76 1.87 3.87 -7.55
CA CYS A 76 3.01 4.60 -7.00
C CYS A 76 4.13 4.66 -8.04
N ASP A 77 4.99 5.67 -7.95
CA ASP A 77 6.21 5.74 -8.75
C ASP A 77 7.45 5.98 -7.88
N GLY A 78 8.63 5.61 -8.38
CA GLY A 78 9.88 5.69 -7.65
C GLY A 78 11.05 5.08 -8.41
N SER A 79 12.24 5.17 -7.83
CA SER A 79 13.49 4.65 -8.40
C SER A 79 13.85 3.23 -7.97
N ASN A 80 13.16 2.68 -6.96
CA ASN A 80 13.48 1.41 -6.33
C ASN A 80 12.22 0.58 -6.08
N CYS A 81 12.36 -0.74 -6.09
CA CYS A 81 11.31 -1.68 -5.70
C CYS A 81 10.89 -1.42 -4.25
N TYR A 82 9.59 -1.31 -3.99
CA TYR A 82 9.06 -1.03 -2.65
C TYR A 82 9.04 -2.24 -1.72
N GLU A 83 9.45 -3.41 -2.22
CA GLU A 83 9.61 -4.63 -1.42
C GLU A 83 11.08 -4.92 -1.11
N CYS A 84 11.91 -5.07 -2.15
CA CYS A 84 13.31 -5.49 -2.00
C CYS A 84 14.35 -4.37 -2.18
N ALA A 85 13.93 -3.12 -2.32
CA ALA A 85 14.77 -1.94 -2.55
C ALA A 85 15.66 -1.97 -3.82
N ALA A 86 15.53 -2.99 -4.68
CA ALA A 86 16.27 -3.07 -5.94
C ALA A 86 16.05 -1.83 -6.82
N LYS A 87 17.13 -1.20 -7.29
CA LYS A 87 17.07 -0.02 -8.15
C LYS A 87 16.56 -0.39 -9.54
N PHE A 88 15.61 0.38 -10.06
CA PHE A 88 15.12 0.24 -11.43
C PHE A 88 16.10 0.83 -12.44
N GLY A 89 16.09 0.28 -13.65
CA GLY A 89 16.96 0.69 -14.75
C GLY A 89 16.70 -0.13 -16.01
N VAL A 90 17.72 -0.26 -16.85
CA VAL A 90 17.61 -0.99 -18.13
C VAL A 90 17.29 -2.48 -17.93
N THR A 91 17.90 -3.09 -16.92
CA THR A 91 17.76 -4.54 -16.60
C THR A 91 16.59 -4.82 -15.66
N THR A 92 16.37 -3.98 -14.64
CA THR A 92 15.25 -4.12 -13.69
C THR A 92 14.13 -3.17 -14.06
N ARG A 93 13.06 -3.69 -14.69
CA ARG A 93 11.90 -2.90 -15.10
C ARG A 93 10.91 -2.70 -13.95
N LYS A 94 10.14 -1.61 -14.08
CA LYS A 94 9.06 -1.22 -13.16
C LYS A 94 7.81 -2.05 -13.42
N HIS A 95 7.18 -2.56 -12.35
CA HIS A 95 5.89 -3.24 -12.40
C HIS A 95 5.01 -2.77 -11.26
N HIS A 96 3.69 -2.80 -11.45
CA HIS A 96 2.73 -2.43 -10.42
C HIS A 96 1.87 -3.61 -10.00
N CYS A 97 1.62 -3.72 -8.69
CA CYS A 97 0.58 -4.59 -8.17
C CYS A 97 -0.78 -3.94 -8.45
N ARG A 98 -1.67 -4.62 -9.19
CA ARG A 98 -3.01 -4.10 -9.53
C ARG A 98 -3.95 -4.05 -8.32
N HIS A 99 -3.61 -4.76 -7.23
CA HIS A 99 -4.41 -4.72 -6.01
C HIS A 99 -4.06 -3.54 -5.09
N CYS A 100 -2.77 -3.30 -4.82
CA CYS A 100 -2.33 -2.29 -3.85
C CYS A 100 -1.61 -1.07 -4.45
N GLY A 101 -1.32 -1.08 -5.75
CA GLY A 101 -0.70 0.04 -6.48
C GLY A 101 0.80 0.22 -6.23
N ARG A 102 1.45 -0.63 -5.42
CA ARG A 102 2.89 -0.57 -5.14
C ARG A 102 3.74 -0.78 -6.39
N LEU A 103 4.88 -0.09 -6.45
CA LEU A 103 5.91 -0.24 -7.46
C LEU A 103 6.92 -1.34 -7.09
N LEU A 104 7.08 -2.34 -7.95
CA LEU A 104 7.80 -3.58 -7.68
C LEU A 104 8.65 -4.02 -8.88
N CYS A 105 9.65 -4.85 -8.61
CA CYS A 105 10.36 -5.59 -9.65
C CYS A 105 9.62 -6.89 -10.00
N HIS A 106 10.04 -7.54 -11.09
CA HIS A 106 9.46 -8.80 -11.53
C HIS A 106 9.44 -9.85 -10.40
N LYS A 107 10.56 -10.02 -9.69
CA LYS A 107 10.72 -11.01 -8.62
C LYS A 107 9.74 -10.84 -7.46
N CYS A 108 9.33 -9.61 -7.14
CA CYS A 108 8.41 -9.30 -6.04
C CYS A 108 6.93 -9.24 -6.49
N SER A 109 6.64 -9.58 -7.74
CA SER A 109 5.30 -9.50 -8.32
C SER A 109 5.10 -10.55 -9.42
N ILE A 110 5.59 -11.77 -9.20
CA ILE A 110 5.53 -12.85 -10.22
C ILE A 110 4.10 -13.35 -10.42
N LYS A 111 3.29 -13.33 -9.35
CA LYS A 111 1.97 -13.94 -9.32
C LYS A 111 0.94 -13.09 -10.08
N GLU A 112 -0.02 -13.78 -10.69
CA GLU A 112 -1.18 -13.18 -11.36
C GLU A 112 -2.47 -13.83 -10.86
N ILE A 113 -3.52 -13.03 -10.67
CA ILE A 113 -4.82 -13.47 -10.19
C ILE A 113 -5.91 -12.50 -10.66
N PRO A 114 -7.13 -12.94 -10.99
CA PRO A 114 -8.23 -12.01 -11.23
C PRO A 114 -8.60 -11.26 -9.94
N ILE A 115 -8.97 -9.99 -10.07
CA ILE A 115 -9.45 -9.16 -8.96
C ILE A 115 -10.90 -8.79 -9.24
N ILE A 116 -11.80 -9.74 -8.95
CA ILE A 116 -13.23 -9.61 -9.27
C ILE A 116 -13.85 -8.36 -8.64
N LYS A 117 -13.45 -8.03 -7.39
CA LYS A 117 -13.94 -6.82 -6.71
C LYS A 117 -13.51 -5.50 -7.35
N PHE A 118 -12.56 -5.52 -8.29
CA PHE A 118 -12.14 -4.36 -9.10
C PHE A 118 -12.58 -4.48 -10.56
N ASP A 119 -13.49 -5.41 -10.88
CA ASP A 119 -13.93 -5.72 -12.24
C ASP A 119 -12.79 -6.20 -13.18
N LEU A 120 -11.70 -6.71 -12.61
CA LEU A 120 -10.56 -7.28 -13.34
C LEU A 120 -10.71 -8.80 -13.45
N ASN A 121 -11.54 -9.23 -14.39
CA ASN A 121 -11.92 -10.64 -14.57
C ASN A 121 -10.81 -11.52 -15.19
N LYS A 122 -9.80 -10.91 -15.82
CA LYS A 122 -8.61 -11.63 -16.31
C LYS A 122 -7.52 -11.62 -15.24
N PRO A 123 -6.65 -12.64 -15.17
CA PRO A 123 -5.50 -12.61 -14.29
C PRO A 123 -4.66 -11.35 -14.50
N VAL A 124 -4.39 -10.64 -13.41
CA VAL A 124 -3.54 -9.45 -13.40
C VAL A 124 -2.44 -9.59 -12.37
N ARG A 125 -1.32 -8.92 -12.63
CA ARG A 125 -0.14 -8.95 -11.76
C ARG A 125 -0.43 -8.39 -10.36
N VAL A 126 -0.03 -9.15 -9.34
CA VAL A 126 -0.10 -8.76 -7.94
C VAL A 126 1.22 -9.05 -7.23
N CYS A 127 1.45 -8.40 -6.08
CA CYS A 127 2.55 -8.77 -5.19
C CYS A 127 2.19 -10.00 -4.34
N ASP A 128 3.18 -10.61 -3.72
CA ASP A 128 2.97 -11.83 -2.91
C ASP A 128 1.94 -11.60 -1.79
N ILE A 129 2.05 -10.48 -1.07
CA ILE A 129 1.12 -10.12 0.01
C ILE A 129 -0.32 -10.01 -0.52
N CYS A 130 -0.52 -9.34 -1.65
CA CYS A 130 -1.86 -9.16 -2.21
C CYS A 130 -2.40 -10.45 -2.81
N PHE A 131 -1.55 -11.31 -3.36
CA PHE A 131 -1.95 -12.63 -3.79
C PHE A 131 -2.50 -13.42 -2.60
N ASP A 132 -1.79 -13.44 -1.48
CA ASP A 132 -2.22 -14.16 -0.28
C ASP A 132 -3.54 -13.59 0.27
N VAL A 133 -3.71 -12.26 0.28
CA VAL A 133 -4.98 -11.62 0.67
C VAL A 133 -6.14 -12.03 -0.25
N LEU A 134 -5.91 -12.13 -1.55
CA LEU A 134 -6.95 -12.45 -2.53
C LEU A 134 -7.28 -13.94 -2.61
N THR A 135 -6.35 -14.84 -2.25
CA THR A 135 -6.57 -16.30 -2.28
C THR A 135 -7.11 -16.86 -0.98
N LEU A 136 -6.72 -16.30 0.17
CA LEU A 136 -7.17 -16.79 1.47
C LEU A 136 -8.62 -16.39 1.78
N GLY A 137 -9.22 -15.54 0.94
CA GLY A 137 -10.52 -14.93 1.20
C GLY A 137 -10.41 -13.92 2.33
N GLY A 138 -11.10 -12.79 2.21
CA GLY A 138 -11.30 -11.90 3.34
C GLY A 138 -11.73 -12.74 4.54
N VAL A 139 -10.94 -12.74 5.62
CA VAL A 139 -11.37 -13.22 6.93
C VAL A 139 -12.56 -12.35 7.33
N SER A 140 -13.73 -12.76 6.85
CA SER A 140 -15.05 -12.26 7.21
C SER A 140 -15.27 -12.41 8.70
#